data_AF-A0A4Y2HUG0-F1
#
_entry.id   AF-A0A4Y2HUG0-F1
#
_cell.length_a   1.000
_cell.length_b   1.000
_cell.length_c   1.000
_cell.angle_alpha   90.00
_cell.angle_beta   90.00
_cell.angle_gamma   90.00
#
_symmetry.space_group_name_H-M   'P 1'
#
loop_
_entity.id
_entity.type
_entity.pdbx_description
1 polymer ?
#
loop_
_entity_poly.entity_id
_entity_poly.type
_entity_poly.pdbx_seq_one_letter_code
_entity_poly.pdbx_strand_id
1 'polypeptide(L)'
;MRTRLPVTATVCDRCNVSDKTAVARTSAVLKDFGVISEVDTSHVVDKNKVRREKSLKRSELQLHRNKKWHATRVERRRFVDPKLNFKANQYIGMIDWFKCDVITEPPIAADHTVEELKSIAEDGFIKDLQIYKFPCQAQSVERCVKLMTEAASTVGGSHNRNGFIRNVMASRAIMPSFEH
;
A
#
# COMPACT_ATOMS: atom_id res chain seq x y z
N MET A 1 -21.38 10.19 -28.00
CA MET A 1 -21.58 9.27 -26.85
C MET A 1 -20.25 9.05 -26.14
N ARG A 2 -20.17 9.11 -24.81
CA ARG A 2 -18.89 8.98 -24.08
C ARG A 2 -18.51 7.50 -23.92
N THR A 3 -17.37 7.09 -24.45
CA THR A 3 -16.82 5.74 -24.24
C THR A 3 -16.15 5.64 -22.87
N ARG A 4 -16.67 4.75 -22.00
CA ARG A 4 -16.08 4.43 -20.70
C ARG A 4 -15.07 3.30 -20.87
N LEU A 5 -13.89 3.42 -20.26
CA LEU A 5 -12.81 2.42 -20.37
C LEU A 5 -12.30 2.02 -18.96
N PRO A 6 -13.16 1.52 -18.07
CA PRO A 6 -12.79 1.26 -16.67
C PRO A 6 -11.71 0.17 -16.58
N VAL A 7 -11.83 -0.89 -17.38
CA VAL A 7 -10.86 -2.00 -17.39
C VAL A 7 -9.49 -1.49 -17.85
N THR A 8 -9.44 -0.79 -18.98
CA THR A 8 -8.18 -0.20 -19.48
C THR A 8 -7.54 0.73 -18.45
N ALA A 9 -8.33 1.60 -17.81
CA ALA A 9 -7.82 2.50 -16.78
C ALA A 9 -7.20 1.72 -15.60
N THR A 10 -7.88 0.66 -15.12
CA THR A 10 -7.35 -0.18 -14.02
C THR A 10 -6.05 -0.89 -14.41
N VAL A 11 -5.97 -1.48 -15.61
CA VAL A 11 -4.78 -2.20 -16.06
C VAL A 11 -3.62 -1.22 -16.28
N CYS A 12 -3.89 -0.06 -16.87
CA CYS A 12 -2.86 0.96 -17.07
C CYS A 12 -2.27 1.47 -15.75
N ASP A 13 -3.09 1.68 -14.72
CA ASP A 13 -2.58 2.09 -13.41
C ASP A 13 -1.80 0.97 -12.71
N ARG A 14 -2.23 -0.30 -12.83
CA ARG A 14 -1.51 -1.46 -12.28
C ARG A 14 -0.13 -1.67 -12.91
N CYS A 15 -0.03 -1.48 -14.22
CA CYS A 15 1.21 -1.68 -14.98
C CYS A 15 1.99 -0.39 -15.21
N ASN A 16 1.63 0.71 -14.54
CA ASN A 16 2.26 2.02 -14.65
C ASN A 16 2.43 2.53 -16.11
N VAL A 17 1.40 2.31 -16.94
CA VAL A 17 1.43 2.66 -18.37
C VAL A 17 1.14 4.15 -18.55
N SER A 18 2.01 4.85 -19.27
CA SER A 18 1.83 6.28 -19.60
C SER A 18 0.54 6.53 -20.38
N ASP A 19 -0.05 7.73 -20.29
CA ASP A 19 -1.28 8.05 -21.02
C ASP A 19 -1.09 7.98 -22.54
N LYS A 20 0.08 8.37 -23.05
CA LYS A 20 0.40 8.29 -24.48
C LYS A 20 0.42 6.83 -24.95
N THR A 21 1.08 5.95 -24.18
CA THR A 21 1.16 4.52 -24.48
C THR A 21 -0.21 3.84 -24.38
N ALA A 22 -1.01 4.23 -23.38
CA ALA A 22 -2.36 3.72 -23.19
C ALA A 22 -3.26 4.05 -24.38
N VAL A 23 -3.22 5.31 -24.86
CA VAL A 23 -3.94 5.73 -26.07
C VAL A 23 -3.54 4.87 -27.26
N ALA A 24 -2.24 4.76 -27.56
CA ALA A 24 -1.74 4.00 -28.70
C ALA A 24 -2.19 2.53 -28.68
N ARG A 25 -2.14 1.89 -27.50
CA ARG A 25 -2.62 0.51 -27.32
C ARG A 25 -4.14 0.42 -27.54
N THR A 26 -4.91 1.33 -26.95
CA THR A 26 -6.37 1.32 -27.13
C THR A 26 -6.79 1.60 -28.57
N SER A 27 -6.12 2.52 -29.26
CA SER A 27 -6.44 2.84 -30.65
C SER A 27 -6.11 1.69 -31.60
N ALA A 28 -4.99 0.99 -31.39
CA ALA A 28 -4.64 -0.20 -32.16
C ALA A 28 -5.71 -1.29 -31.99
N VAL A 29 -6.04 -1.63 -30.74
CA VAL A 29 -7.06 -2.61 -30.40
C VAL A 29 -8.42 -2.24 -31.00
N LEU A 30 -8.86 -0.98 -30.87
CA LEU A 30 -10.14 -0.54 -31.43
C LEU A 30 -10.17 -0.56 -32.96
N LYS A 31 -9.04 -0.38 -33.64
CA LYS A 31 -8.92 -0.53 -35.09
C LYS A 31 -9.02 -2.02 -35.49
N ASP A 32 -8.34 -2.90 -34.77
CA ASP A 32 -8.38 -4.36 -35.02
C ASP A 32 -9.78 -4.94 -34.84
N PHE A 33 -10.55 -4.45 -33.86
CA PHE A 33 -11.93 -4.85 -33.63
C PHE A 33 -12.96 -4.11 -34.51
N GLY A 34 -12.52 -3.24 -35.43
CA GLY A 34 -13.40 -2.51 -36.34
C GLY A 34 -14.29 -1.45 -35.67
N VAL A 35 -13.99 -1.07 -34.43
CA VAL A 35 -14.72 -0.03 -33.67
C VAL A 35 -14.31 1.37 -34.12
N ILE A 36 -13.08 1.52 -34.62
CA ILE A 36 -12.59 2.73 -35.27
C ILE A 36 -12.15 2.35 -36.67
N SER A 37 -12.60 3.13 -37.66
CA SER A 37 -12.13 3.03 -39.04
C SER A 37 -11.66 4.40 -39.53
N GLU A 38 -11.14 4.45 -40.75
CA GLU A 38 -10.75 5.72 -41.38
C GLU A 38 -11.97 6.59 -41.71
N VAL A 39 -13.15 5.97 -41.85
CA VAL A 39 -14.41 6.66 -42.14
C VAL A 39 -15.13 7.04 -40.84
N ASP A 40 -15.13 6.17 -39.84
CA ASP A 40 -15.78 6.41 -38.54
C ASP A 40 -14.76 6.59 -37.40
N THR A 41 -14.61 7.84 -36.99
CA THR A 41 -13.71 8.30 -35.91
C THR A 41 -14.46 8.65 -34.62
N SER A 42 -15.76 8.39 -34.55
CA SER A 42 -16.61 8.80 -33.42
C SER A 42 -16.18 8.20 -32.07
N HIS A 43 -15.54 7.03 -32.11
CA HIS A 43 -15.09 6.28 -30.93
C HIS A 43 -13.59 6.43 -30.61
N VAL A 44 -12.88 7.36 -31.27
CA VAL A 44 -11.45 7.60 -31.04
C VAL A 44 -11.17 7.94 -29.57
N VAL A 45 -10.21 7.23 -28.98
CA VAL A 45 -9.76 7.43 -27.61
C VAL A 45 -8.60 8.43 -27.61
N ASP A 46 -8.83 9.62 -27.07
CA ASP A 46 -7.79 10.62 -26.90
C ASP A 46 -7.11 10.54 -25.52
N LYS A 47 -6.00 11.27 -25.36
CA LYS A 47 -5.24 11.32 -24.11
C LYS A 47 -6.05 11.85 -22.93
N ASN A 48 -6.93 12.82 -23.16
CA ASN A 48 -7.78 13.38 -22.13
C ASN A 48 -8.86 12.39 -21.66
N LYS A 49 -9.41 11.56 -22.54
CA LYS A 49 -10.33 10.47 -22.20
C LYS A 49 -9.65 9.47 -21.29
N VAL A 50 -8.45 9.00 -21.64
CA VAL A 50 -7.66 8.08 -20.79
C VAL A 50 -7.37 8.71 -19.41
N ARG A 51 -6.88 9.95 -19.39
CA ARG A 51 -6.55 10.66 -18.15
C ARG A 51 -7.78 10.83 -17.24
N ARG A 52 -8.94 11.17 -17.82
CA ARG A 52 -10.21 11.30 -17.08
C ARG A 52 -10.67 9.97 -16.51
N GLU A 53 -10.64 8.89 -17.29
CA GLU A 53 -11.06 7.56 -16.80
C GLU A 53 -10.11 7.03 -15.71
N LYS A 54 -8.79 7.23 -15.83
CA LYS A 54 -7.85 6.95 -14.73
C LYS A 54 -8.17 7.76 -13.47
N SER A 55 -8.39 9.07 -13.61
CA SER A 55 -8.74 9.95 -12.48
C SER A 55 -10.02 9.48 -11.78
N LEU A 56 -11.05 9.13 -12.55
CA LEU A 56 -12.32 8.59 -12.05
C LEU A 56 -12.12 7.25 -11.33
N LYS A 57 -11.32 6.34 -11.90
CA LYS A 57 -11.08 5.04 -11.27
C LYS A 57 -10.31 5.22 -9.95
N ARG A 58 -9.35 6.13 -9.89
CA ARG A 58 -8.62 6.48 -8.66
C ARG A 58 -9.56 7.06 -7.59
N SER A 59 -10.46 7.99 -7.96
CA SER A 59 -11.41 8.55 -6.99
C SER A 59 -12.43 7.53 -6.50
N GLU A 60 -12.91 6.65 -7.37
CA GLU A 60 -13.78 5.52 -7.02
C GLU A 60 -13.09 4.56 -6.03
N LEU A 61 -11.83 4.20 -6.29
CA LEU A 61 -11.03 3.36 -5.39
C LEU A 61 -10.78 4.05 -4.04
N GLN A 62 -10.54 5.36 -4.03
CA GLN A 62 -10.39 6.13 -2.80
C GLN A 62 -11.69 6.17 -1.99
N LEU A 63 -12.84 6.31 -2.65
CA LEU A 63 -14.15 6.26 -1.99
C LEU A 63 -14.44 4.88 -1.41
N HIS A 64 -14.18 3.81 -2.15
CA HIS A 64 -14.30 2.43 -1.63
C HIS A 64 -13.38 2.20 -0.44
N ARG A 65 -12.14 2.67 -0.53
CA ARG A 65 -11.17 2.63 0.56
C ARG A 65 -11.73 3.37 1.80
N ASN A 66 -12.18 4.61 1.65
CA ASN A 66 -12.74 5.42 2.75
C ASN A 66 -14.02 4.82 3.34
N LYS A 67 -14.93 4.29 2.53
CA LYS A 67 -16.13 3.58 3.00
C LYS A 67 -15.76 2.35 3.83
N LYS A 68 -14.75 1.57 3.42
CA LYS A 68 -14.22 0.45 4.21
C LYS A 68 -13.60 0.92 5.54
N TRP A 69 -12.86 2.04 5.52
CA TRP A 69 -12.28 2.66 6.72
C TRP A 69 -13.33 3.22 7.70
N HIS A 70 -14.48 3.68 7.22
CA HIS A 70 -15.55 4.20 8.10
C HIS A 70 -16.53 3.12 8.56
N ALA A 71 -16.78 2.07 7.76
CA ALA A 71 -17.63 0.94 8.16
C ALA A 71 -16.94 0.03 9.19
N THR A 72 -15.61 -0.06 9.13
CA THR A 72 -14.82 -0.79 10.13
C THR A 72 -14.05 0.25 10.91
N ARG A 73 -14.57 0.69 12.06
CA ARG A 73 -13.76 1.33 13.09
C ARG A 73 -12.82 0.24 13.63
N VAL A 74 -11.84 -0.19 12.82
CA VAL A 74 -10.73 -0.99 13.29
C VAL A 74 -10.06 -0.09 14.30
N GLU A 75 -10.26 -0.39 15.58
CA GLU A 75 -9.51 0.25 16.65
C GLU A 75 -8.04 0.15 16.23
N ARG A 76 -7.44 1.29 15.87
CA ARG A 76 -6.04 1.33 15.50
C ARG A 76 -5.28 0.74 16.68
N ARG A 77 -4.60 -0.38 16.45
CA ARG A 77 -3.82 -1.06 17.47
C ARG A 77 -2.91 -0.04 18.11
N ARG A 78 -3.13 0.20 19.40
CA ARG A 78 -2.32 1.13 20.15
C ARG A 78 -0.99 0.42 20.39
N PHE A 79 0.08 0.93 19.78
CA PHE A 79 1.41 0.47 20.12
C PHE A 79 1.71 0.87 21.56
N VAL A 80 1.91 -0.13 22.42
CA VAL A 80 2.28 0.04 23.82
C VAL A 80 3.58 -0.72 24.01
N ASP A 81 4.62 -0.01 24.48
CA ASP A 81 5.91 -0.63 24.77
C ASP A 81 5.73 -1.62 25.93
N PRO A 82 6.07 -2.91 25.76
CA PRO A 82 5.94 -3.89 26.83
C PRO A 82 6.92 -3.58 27.96
N LYS A 83 6.48 -3.76 29.20
CA LYS A 83 7.33 -3.53 30.38
C LYS A 83 8.36 -4.65 30.49
N LEU A 84 9.63 -4.31 30.25
CA LEU A 84 10.74 -5.28 30.32
C LEU A 84 11.11 -5.63 31.76
N ASN A 85 11.34 -6.93 32.00
CA ASN A 85 11.93 -7.45 33.22
C ASN A 85 13.45 -7.60 33.06
N PHE A 86 14.20 -6.59 33.49
CA PHE A 86 15.66 -6.59 33.44
C PHE A 86 16.32 -7.60 34.40
N LYS A 87 15.55 -8.24 35.29
CA LYS A 87 16.04 -9.30 36.19
C LYS A 87 15.96 -10.70 35.57
N ALA A 88 15.47 -10.82 34.33
CA ALA A 88 15.34 -12.10 33.66
C ALA A 88 16.72 -12.71 33.36
N ASN A 89 16.90 -13.98 33.73
CA ASN A 89 18.13 -14.72 33.41
C ASN A 89 18.16 -15.27 31.97
N GLN A 90 17.02 -15.27 31.28
CA GLN A 90 16.88 -15.72 29.90
C GLN A 90 16.07 -14.71 29.10
N TYR A 91 16.40 -14.54 27.82
CA TYR A 91 15.73 -13.60 26.92
C TYR A 91 14.21 -13.80 26.87
N ILE A 92 13.76 -15.06 26.91
CA ILE A 92 12.33 -15.39 26.85
C ILE A 92 11.53 -14.84 28.05
N GLY A 93 12.20 -14.64 29.19
CA GLY A 93 11.60 -14.08 30.41
C GLY A 93 11.72 -12.56 30.54
N MET A 94 12.33 -11.86 29.56
CA MET A 94 12.41 -10.40 29.57
C MET A 94 11.04 -9.75 29.37
N ILE A 95 10.10 -10.43 28.72
CA ILE A 95 8.72 -9.97 28.53
C ILE A 95 7.81 -11.03 29.15
N ASP A 96 6.92 -10.59 30.03
CA ASP A 96 5.84 -11.44 30.54
C ASP A 96 4.67 -11.40 29.57
N TRP A 97 4.63 -12.39 28.67
CA TRP A 97 3.61 -12.52 27.63
C TRP A 97 2.20 -12.73 28.21
N PHE A 98 2.06 -13.27 29.41
CA PHE A 98 0.74 -13.50 30.02
C PHE A 98 0.18 -12.25 30.71
N LYS A 99 1.07 -11.34 31.12
CA LYS A 99 0.71 -10.08 31.79
C LYS A 99 0.71 -8.87 30.85
N CYS A 100 0.95 -9.09 29.56
CA CYS A 100 0.98 -8.01 28.59
C CYS A 100 -0.47 -7.67 28.17
N ASP A 101 -1.03 -6.62 28.76
CA ASP A 101 -2.43 -6.19 28.56
C ASP A 101 -2.78 -5.84 27.10
N VAL A 102 -1.77 -5.66 26.24
CA VAL A 102 -1.91 -5.24 24.84
C VAL A 102 -1.24 -6.25 23.91
N ILE A 103 -1.72 -7.49 23.92
CA ILE A 103 -1.44 -8.45 22.85
C ILE A 103 -2.59 -8.38 21.87
N THR A 104 -2.36 -7.80 20.70
CA THR A 104 -3.33 -7.81 19.60
C THR A 104 -2.89 -8.81 18.55
N GLU A 105 -3.75 -9.77 18.23
CA GLU A 105 -3.54 -10.79 17.20
C GLU A 105 -3.03 -10.18 15.90
N PRO A 106 -1.94 -10.63 15.25
CA PRO A 106 -1.39 -10.00 14.04
C PRO A 106 -2.42 -9.89 12.90
N PRO A 107 -2.34 -8.86 12.02
CA PRO A 107 -3.33 -8.66 10.96
C PRO A 107 -3.48 -9.85 10.01
N ILE A 108 -2.42 -10.64 9.87
CA ILE A 108 -2.40 -11.86 9.05
C ILE A 108 -3.26 -12.96 9.68
N ALA A 109 -3.29 -13.06 11.01
CA ALA A 109 -4.10 -14.06 11.72
C ALA A 109 -5.56 -13.62 11.88
N ALA A 110 -5.84 -12.32 11.87
CA ALA A 110 -7.18 -11.77 12.06
C ALA A 110 -8.25 -12.26 11.07
N ASP A 111 -7.85 -12.66 9.86
CA ASP A 111 -8.75 -13.16 8.81
C ASP A 111 -8.92 -14.70 8.86
N HIS A 112 -8.23 -15.40 9.76
CA HIS A 112 -8.16 -16.87 9.81
C HIS A 112 -8.61 -17.42 11.16
N THR A 113 -9.15 -18.63 11.15
CA THR A 113 -9.54 -19.33 12.38
C THR A 113 -8.36 -20.05 13.03
N VAL A 114 -8.44 -20.31 14.34
CA VAL A 114 -7.38 -21.01 15.09
C VAL A 114 -7.10 -22.42 14.52
N GLU A 115 -8.13 -23.08 14.01
CA GLU A 115 -8.02 -24.41 13.39
C GLU A 115 -7.27 -24.37 12.06
N GLU A 116 -7.54 -23.35 11.22
CA GLU A 116 -6.80 -23.10 9.98
C GLU A 116 -5.33 -22.74 10.26
N LEU A 117 -5.08 -21.96 11.31
CA LEU A 117 -3.70 -21.61 11.69
C LEU A 117 -2.92 -22.83 12.18
N LYS A 118 -3.58 -23.76 12.89
CA LYS A 118 -2.97 -25.02 13.34
C LYS A 118 -2.64 -25.94 12.17
N SER A 119 -3.57 -26.12 11.23
CA SER A 119 -3.31 -26.94 10.04
C SER A 119 -2.20 -26.36 9.17
N ILE A 120 -2.10 -25.02 9.04
CA ILE A 120 -0.97 -24.37 8.35
C ILE A 120 0.37 -24.67 9.04
N ALA A 121 0.40 -24.65 10.37
CA ALA A 121 1.62 -24.90 11.14
C ALA A 121 2.08 -26.37 11.08
N GLU A 122 1.12 -27.31 11.06
CA GLU A 122 1.39 -28.76 11.04
C GLU A 122 1.67 -29.28 9.62
N ASP A 123 0.89 -28.85 8.63
CA ASP A 123 0.96 -29.37 7.26
C ASP A 123 1.96 -28.59 6.37
N GLY A 124 2.44 -27.42 6.83
CA GLY A 124 3.38 -26.56 6.10
C GLY A 124 2.86 -25.98 4.79
N PHE A 125 1.61 -26.29 4.43
CA PHE A 125 0.98 -25.85 3.20
C PHE A 125 0.34 -24.47 3.43
N ILE A 126 1.06 -23.43 3.01
CA ILE A 126 0.51 -22.07 2.87
C ILE A 126 -0.41 -22.05 1.64
N LYS A 127 -1.53 -22.78 1.68
CA LYS A 127 -2.62 -22.54 0.73
C LYS A 127 -3.37 -21.32 1.25
N ASP A 128 -3.43 -20.31 0.41
CA ASP A 128 -4.32 -19.15 0.53
C ASP A 128 -4.00 -18.08 1.59
N LEU A 129 -2.93 -18.23 2.39
CA LEU A 129 -2.39 -17.09 3.12
C LEU A 129 -1.86 -16.09 2.09
N GLN A 130 -2.64 -15.06 1.76
CA GLN A 130 -2.19 -13.94 0.94
C GLN A 130 -1.14 -13.16 1.73
N ILE A 131 0.08 -13.70 1.80
CA ILE A 131 1.26 -12.96 2.24
C ILE A 131 1.44 -11.89 1.18
N TYR A 132 0.93 -10.71 1.50
CA TYR A 132 1.01 -9.57 0.62
C TYR A 132 2.48 -9.35 0.30
N LYS A 133 2.87 -9.51 -0.98
CA LYS A 133 4.23 -9.27 -1.42
C LYS A 133 4.48 -7.77 -1.37
N PHE A 134 4.86 -7.28 -0.19
CA PHE A 134 5.23 -5.89 -0.02
C PHE A 134 6.48 -5.62 -0.87
N PRO A 135 6.53 -4.51 -1.61
CA PRO A 135 7.73 -4.10 -2.33
C PRO A 135 8.78 -3.62 -1.31
N CYS A 136 9.45 -4.56 -0.65
CA CYS A 136 10.44 -4.30 0.41
C CYS A 136 11.72 -3.64 -0.11
N GLN A 137 11.97 -3.72 -1.43
CA GLN A 137 13.17 -3.18 -2.10
C GLN A 137 12.90 -1.88 -2.86
N ALA A 138 11.78 -1.20 -2.60
CA ALA A 138 11.56 0.09 -3.23
C ALA A 138 12.53 1.14 -2.65
N GLN A 139 13.03 2.04 -3.51
CA GLN A 139 13.89 3.16 -3.10
C GLN A 139 13.26 4.04 -2.00
N SER A 140 11.94 4.04 -1.87
CA SER A 140 11.24 4.69 -0.76
C SER A 140 11.48 4.00 0.59
N VAL A 141 11.51 2.66 0.60
CA VAL A 141 11.81 1.85 1.80
C VAL A 141 13.24 2.09 2.25
N GLU A 142 14.21 2.03 1.34
CA GLU A 142 15.62 2.32 1.63
C GLU A 142 15.80 3.71 2.25
N ARG A 143 15.15 4.72 1.67
CA ARG A 143 15.17 6.10 2.19
C ARG A 143 14.54 6.22 3.58
N CYS A 144 13.47 5.49 3.84
CA CYS A 144 12.84 5.43 5.17
C CYS A 144 13.76 4.77 6.20
N VAL A 145 14.33 3.61 5.88
CA VAL A 145 15.25 2.90 6.78
C VAL A 145 16.44 3.79 7.12
N LYS A 146 17.04 4.44 6.11
CA LYS A 146 18.13 5.40 6.32
C LYS A 146 17.74 6.53 7.28
N LEU A 147 16.56 7.13 7.11
CA LEU A 147 16.07 8.19 7.98
C LEU A 147 15.83 7.72 9.42
N MET A 148 15.30 6.50 9.61
CA MET A 148 15.12 5.93 10.94
C MET A 148 16.46 5.68 11.64
N THR A 149 17.45 5.16 10.91
CA THR A 149 18.81 4.94 11.44
C THR A 149 19.46 6.25 11.85
N GLU A 150 19.36 7.28 11.00
CA GLU A 150 19.86 8.62 11.30
C GLU A 150 19.17 9.22 12.54
N ALA A 151 17.85 9.11 12.65
CA ALA A 151 17.13 9.56 13.83
C ALA A 151 17.60 8.83 15.10
N ALA A 152 17.80 7.52 15.02
CA ALA A 152 18.25 6.71 16.15
C ALA A 152 19.69 7.01 16.57
N SER A 153 20.58 7.36 15.64
CA SER A 153 21.96 7.77 15.96
C SER A 153 22.05 9.19 16.50
N THR A 154 21.12 10.07 16.13
CA THR A 154 21.22 11.50 16.41
C THR A 154 20.52 11.91 17.70
N VAL A 155 19.37 11.30 18.01
CA VAL A 155 18.55 11.69 19.16
C VAL A 155 18.10 10.49 19.99
N GLY A 156 18.20 10.63 21.31
CA GLY A 156 17.72 9.65 22.28
C GLY A 156 16.23 9.82 22.61
N GLY A 157 15.54 8.71 22.87
CA GLY A 157 14.14 8.70 23.30
C GLY A 157 13.13 8.61 22.14
N SER A 158 12.00 7.94 22.39
CA SER A 158 10.97 7.68 21.36
C SER A 158 10.35 8.97 20.80
N HIS A 159 9.99 9.90 21.68
CA HIS A 159 9.35 11.17 21.28
C HIS A 159 10.28 12.02 20.40
N ASN A 160 11.54 12.17 20.79
CA ASN A 160 12.52 12.98 20.06
C ASN A 160 12.84 12.37 18.69
N ARG A 161 13.01 11.04 18.61
CA ARG A 161 13.20 10.34 17.33
C ARG A 161 12.01 10.54 16.39
N ASN A 162 10.79 10.42 16.91
CA ASN A 162 9.58 10.66 16.12
C ASN A 162 9.47 12.13 15.65
N GLY A 163 9.81 13.09 16.52
CA GLY A 163 9.87 14.52 16.16
C GLY A 163 10.89 14.80 15.06
N PHE A 164 12.10 14.24 15.17
CA PHE A 164 13.15 14.35 14.14
C PHE A 164 12.67 13.83 12.78
N ILE A 165 12.12 12.61 12.75
CA ILE A 165 11.59 12.00 11.52
C ILE A 165 10.52 12.88 10.89
N ARG A 166 9.55 13.36 11.68
CA ARG A 166 8.46 14.23 11.20
C ARG A 166 8.98 15.54 10.62
N ASN A 167 9.93 16.18 11.29
CA ASN A 167 10.52 17.43 10.83
C ASN A 167 11.29 17.23 9.51
N VAL A 168 12.06 16.15 9.38
CA VAL A 168 12.79 15.84 8.15
C VAL A 168 11.84 15.49 7.00
N MET A 169 10.74 14.80 7.27
CA MET A 169 9.73 14.53 6.24
C MET A 169 9.04 15.83 5.78
N ALA A 170 8.72 16.72 6.72
CA ALA A 170 8.12 18.02 6.40
C ALA A 170 9.08 18.90 5.57
N SER A 171 10.36 18.95 5.93
CA SER A 171 11.35 19.72 5.16
C SER A 171 11.55 19.17 3.75
N ARG A 172 11.63 17.85 3.59
CA ARG A 172 11.73 17.19 2.27
C ARG A 172 10.50 17.43 1.40
N ALA A 173 9.32 17.59 1.98
CA ALA A 173 8.09 17.87 1.23
C ALA A 173 8.03 19.30 0.66
N ILE A 174 8.77 20.25 1.27
CA ILE A 174 8.86 21.64 0.79
C ILE A 174 9.82 21.76 -0.40
N MET A 175 10.77 20.83 -0.55
CA MET A 175 11.76 20.87 -1.62
C MET A 175 11.09 20.79 -3.01
N PRO A 176 11.49 21.64 -3.99
CA PRO A 176 10.94 21.59 -5.33
C PRO A 176 11.21 20.23 -5.99
N SER A 177 10.20 19.66 -6.63
CA SER A 177 10.37 18.49 -7.48
C SER A 177 10.95 18.91 -8.82
N PHE A 178 12.09 18.36 -9.20
CA PHE A 178 12.65 18.53 -10.53
C PHE A 178 11.97 17.54 -11.48
N GLU A 179 11.32 18.04 -12.53
CA GLU A 179 10.87 17.18 -13.62
C GLU A 179 12.09 16.69 -14.42
N HIS A 180 12.07 15.43 -14.87
CA HIS A 180 13.04 14.85 -15.78
C HIS A 180 12.38 14.67 -17.15
#